data_AF-A0A9W6BIU6-F1
#
_entry.id   AF-A0A9W6BIU6-F1
#
_cell.length_a   1.000
_cell.length_b   1.000
_cell.length_c   1.000
_cell.angle_alpha   90.00
_cell.angle_beta   90.00
_cell.angle_gamma   90.00
#
_symmetry.space_group_name_H-M   'P 1'
#
loop_
_entity.id
_entity.type
_entity.pdbx_description
1 polymer ?
#
loop_
_entity_poly.entity_id
_entity_poly.type
_entity_poly.pdbx_seq_one_letter_code
_entity_poly.pdbx_strand_id
1 'polypeptide(L)'
;MRKAVKLVRGLQIQQDEKIFNLAVFSVIPWFKIKELFSMNGEEGKFARRDMRRGTAAGRMEQNGDVMTFRITWDDPLRGTNTDTVYLAGPDELHVCSVLQVGDRTVTTRSIYKRQINGLLTASA
;
A
#
# COMPACT_ATOMS: atom_id res chain seq x y z
N MET A 1 -9.41 -15.00 0.42
CA MET A 1 -8.44 -13.88 0.37
C MET A 1 -7.33 -14.04 -0.68
N ARG A 2 -6.62 -15.18 -0.77
CA ARG A 2 -5.55 -15.41 -1.77
C ARG A 2 -5.95 -15.14 -3.23
N LYS A 3 -7.18 -15.45 -3.64
CA LYS A 3 -7.71 -15.15 -5.00
C LYS A 3 -7.94 -13.66 -5.26
N ALA A 4 -8.20 -12.86 -4.22
CA ALA A 4 -8.48 -11.43 -4.37
C ALA A 4 -7.20 -10.60 -4.56
N VAL A 5 -6.07 -11.02 -4.00
CA VAL A 5 -4.75 -10.39 -4.23
C VAL A 5 -4.34 -10.48 -5.71
N LYS A 6 -4.71 -11.58 -6.40
CA LYS A 6 -4.50 -11.73 -7.85
C LYS A 6 -5.26 -10.70 -8.70
N LEU A 7 -6.17 -9.95 -8.09
CA LEU A 7 -6.91 -8.90 -8.79
C LEU A 7 -6.11 -7.60 -8.84
N VAL A 8 -5.09 -7.40 -7.99
CA VAL A 8 -4.20 -6.25 -8.09
C VAL A 8 -3.37 -6.38 -9.37
N ARG A 9 -3.55 -5.42 -10.28
CA ARG A 9 -2.79 -5.34 -11.53
C ARG A 9 -1.49 -4.62 -11.35
N GLY A 10 -1.47 -3.65 -10.44
CA GLY A 10 -0.37 -2.72 -10.37
C GLY A 10 -0.54 -1.61 -9.36
N LEU A 11 0.49 -0.78 -9.29
CA LEU A 11 0.46 0.44 -8.51
C LEU A 11 1.06 1.61 -9.31
N GLN A 12 0.60 2.80 -8.96
CA GLN A 12 1.17 4.07 -9.39
C GLN A 12 1.64 4.80 -8.14
N ILE A 13 2.88 5.28 -8.21
CA ILE A 13 3.47 6.16 -7.21
C ILE A 13 3.65 7.52 -7.84
N GLN A 14 3.20 8.55 -7.14
CA GLN A 14 3.50 9.94 -7.43
C GLN A 14 3.99 10.55 -6.13
N GLN A 15 5.10 11.27 -6.18
CA GLN A 15 5.68 11.91 -5.02
C GLN A 15 6.06 13.33 -5.39
N ASP A 16 5.73 14.26 -4.50
CA ASP A 16 6.30 15.61 -4.46
C ASP A 16 6.95 15.87 -3.09
N GLU A 17 7.34 17.11 -2.82
CA GLU A 17 8.00 17.49 -1.57
C GLU A 17 7.13 17.33 -0.32
N LYS A 18 5.80 17.30 -0.48
CA LYS A 18 4.84 17.32 0.62
C LYS A 18 4.04 16.03 0.73
N ILE A 19 3.75 15.39 -0.39
CA ILE A 19 2.80 14.30 -0.48
C ILE A 19 3.41 13.13 -1.23
N PHE A 20 3.23 11.95 -0.65
CA PHE A 20 3.36 10.68 -1.33
C PHE A 20 1.97 10.12 -1.64
N ASN A 21 1.69 9.93 -2.92
CA ASN A 21 0.43 9.40 -3.43
C ASN A 21 0.64 7.99 -3.97
N LEU A 22 0.01 7.02 -3.31
CA LEU A 22 -0.02 5.62 -3.71
C LEU A 22 -1.41 5.27 -4.24
N ALA A 23 -1.49 4.83 -5.49
CA ALA A 23 -2.72 4.31 -6.07
C ALA A 23 -2.53 2.85 -6.47
N VAL A 24 -3.37 1.96 -5.92
CA VAL A 24 -3.40 0.54 -6.27
C VAL A 24 -4.54 0.29 -7.25
N PHE A 25 -4.22 -0.36 -8.37
CA PHE A 25 -5.17 -0.67 -9.44
C PHE A 25 -5.50 -2.17 -9.43
N SER A 26 -6.77 -2.48 -9.64
CA SER A 26 -7.27 -3.84 -9.73
C SER A 26 -7.95 -4.10 -11.07
N VAL A 27 -8.06 -5.37 -11.44
CA VAL A 27 -8.92 -5.87 -12.54
C VAL A 27 -10.36 -5.41 -12.37
N ILE A 28 -10.80 -5.23 -11.12
CA ILE A 28 -12.13 -4.75 -10.80
C ILE A 28 -12.14 -3.21 -10.87
N PRO A 29 -12.86 -2.58 -11.83
CA PRO A 29 -12.75 -1.13 -12.08
C PRO A 29 -13.14 -0.24 -10.90
N TRP A 30 -14.07 -0.69 -10.06
CA TRP A 30 -14.49 0.01 -8.85
C TRP A 30 -13.58 -0.25 -7.63
N PHE A 31 -12.58 -1.14 -7.77
CA PHE A 31 -11.58 -1.42 -6.75
C PHE A 31 -10.34 -0.58 -7.02
N LYS A 32 -10.39 0.68 -6.58
CA LYS A 32 -9.24 1.60 -6.60
C LYS A 32 -8.97 2.09 -5.20
N ILE A 33 -7.78 1.80 -4.70
CA ILE A 33 -7.30 2.33 -3.42
C ILE A 33 -6.40 3.51 -3.75
N LYS A 34 -6.67 4.66 -3.15
CA LYS A 34 -5.82 5.85 -3.23
C LYS A 34 -5.48 6.29 -1.82
N GLU A 35 -4.20 6.39 -1.53
CA GLU A 35 -3.67 6.75 -0.23
C GLU A 35 -2.73 7.92 -0.39
N LEU A 36 -2.94 8.94 0.44
CA LEU A 36 -2.12 10.14 0.49
C LEU A 36 -1.43 10.16 1.86
N PHE A 37 -0.11 10.13 1.83
CA PHE A 37 0.72 10.22 3.01
C PHE A 37 1.49 11.53 2.98
N SER A 38 1.56 12.21 4.12
CA SER A 38 2.40 13.39 4.23
C SER A 38 3.86 13.00 4.37
N MET A 39 4.74 13.68 3.63
CA MET A 39 6.19 13.46 3.67
C MET A 39 6.82 13.88 5.01
N ASN A 40 6.12 14.69 5.81
CA ASN A 40 6.55 15.08 7.15
C ASN A 40 6.18 14.05 8.25
N GLY A 41 5.55 12.93 7.88
CA GLY A 41 5.12 11.88 8.80
C GLY A 41 3.81 12.16 9.55
N GLU A 42 3.11 13.24 9.24
CA GLU A 42 1.75 13.48 9.76
C GLU A 42 0.79 12.36 9.35
N GLU A 43 -0.14 12.08 10.24
CA GLU A 43 -1.16 11.05 10.03
C GLU A 43 -2.27 11.56 9.11
N GLY A 44 -2.53 10.81 8.04
CA GLY A 44 -3.66 11.00 7.14
C GLY A 44 -4.79 10.02 7.41
N LYS A 45 -5.99 10.32 6.90
CA LYS A 45 -7.16 9.43 6.94
C LYS A 45 -7.64 9.10 5.54
N PHE A 46 -7.98 7.84 5.30
CA PHE A 46 -8.47 7.37 4.01
C PHE A 46 -9.44 6.19 4.18
N ALA A 47 -10.04 5.74 3.08
CA ALA A 47 -10.96 4.60 3.10
C ALA A 47 -10.21 3.30 3.42
N ARG A 48 -10.87 2.37 4.11
CA ARG A 48 -10.28 1.05 4.42
C ARG A 48 -10.00 0.27 3.13
N ARG A 49 -8.85 -0.41 3.08
CA ARG A 49 -8.45 -1.29 1.95
C ARG A 49 -9.35 -2.50 1.76
N ASP A 50 -10.06 -2.91 2.81
CA ASP A 50 -11.00 -4.04 2.78
C ASP A 50 -12.42 -3.64 2.35
N MET A 51 -12.62 -2.37 1.96
CA MET A 51 -13.89 -1.79 1.51
C MET A 51 -15.05 -1.93 2.51
N ARG A 52 -14.75 -2.23 3.77
CA ARG A 52 -15.74 -2.12 4.83
C ARG A 52 -15.97 -0.64 5.16
N ARG A 53 -17.12 -0.34 5.76
CA ARG A 53 -17.41 1.01 6.28
C ARG A 53 -16.36 1.41 7.31
N GLY A 54 -16.09 2.71 7.37
CA GLY A 54 -15.11 3.31 8.27
C GLY A 54 -13.87 3.81 7.55
N THR A 55 -12.95 4.38 8.32
CA THR A 55 -11.69 4.95 7.84
C THR A 55 -10.51 4.14 8.34
N ALA A 56 -9.40 4.23 7.62
CA ALA A 56 -8.08 3.88 8.11
C ALA A 56 -7.31 5.18 8.39
N ALA A 57 -6.45 5.15 9.40
CA ALA A 57 -5.47 6.18 9.68
C ALA A 57 -4.10 5.65 9.28
N GLY A 58 -3.28 6.48 8.64
CA GLY A 58 -1.98 6.05 8.17
C GLY A 58 -0.94 7.16 8.18
N ARG A 59 0.31 6.78 8.44
CA ARG A 59 1.47 7.66 8.40
C ARG A 59 2.64 6.99 7.69
N MET A 60 3.54 7.81 7.17
CA MET A 60 4.76 7.36 6.50
C MET A 60 5.99 7.80 7.30
N GLU A 61 7.01 6.95 7.32
CA GLU A 61 8.37 7.29 7.73
C GLU A 61 9.32 6.94 6.56
N GLN A 62 10.22 7.85 6.19
CA GLN A 62 11.25 7.61 5.16
C GLN A 62 12.63 7.51 5.83
N ASN A 63 13.35 6.43 5.55
CA ASN A 63 14.72 6.20 6.00
C ASN A 63 15.60 5.83 4.80
N GLY A 64 16.31 6.82 4.25
CA GLY A 64 17.04 6.65 2.99
C GLY A 64 16.08 6.32 1.84
N ASP A 65 16.37 5.22 1.13
CA ASP A 65 15.56 4.73 0.00
C ASP A 65 14.41 3.81 0.42
N VAL A 66 14.19 3.65 1.73
CA VAL A 66 13.14 2.80 2.28
C VAL A 66 12.02 3.66 2.84
N MET A 67 10.80 3.43 2.36
CA MET A 67 9.58 4.04 2.89
C MET A 67 8.81 3.02 3.71
N THR A 68 8.40 3.40 4.92
CA THR A 68 7.58 2.56 5.80
C THR A 68 6.25 3.24 6.05
N PHE A 69 5.17 2.54 5.73
CA PHE A 69 3.79 2.99 5.94
C PHE A 69 3.21 2.20 7.09
N ARG A 70 2.65 2.89 8.08
CA ARG A 70 1.90 2.27 9.18
C ARG A 70 0.46 2.69 9.05
N ILE A 71 -0.43 1.72 8.95
CA ILE A 71 -1.85 1.93 8.73
C ILE A 71 -2.60 1.19 9.83
N THR A 72 -3.62 1.82 10.40
CA THR A 72 -4.48 1.25 11.42
C THR A 72 -5.95 1.51 11.06
N TRP A 73 -6.83 0.62 11.47
CA TRP A 73 -8.28 0.81 11.36
C TRP A 73 -8.99 0.11 12.51
N ASP A 74 -10.16 0.61 12.84
CA ASP A 74 -10.93 0.17 14.00
C ASP A 74 -11.95 -0.93 13.66
N ASP A 75 -12.85 -1.16 14.61
CA ASP A 75 -13.91 -2.19 14.61
C ASP A 75 -14.81 -2.13 13.35
N PRO A 76 -15.48 -3.25 12.97
CA PRO A 76 -15.62 -4.52 13.69
C PRO A 76 -14.46 -5.51 13.50
N LEU A 77 -13.47 -5.17 12.69
CA LEU A 77 -12.29 -6.00 12.44
C LEU A 77 -11.07 -5.11 12.48
N ARG A 78 -10.73 -4.66 13.69
CA ARG A 78 -9.55 -3.85 13.94
C ARG A 78 -8.31 -4.55 13.42
N GLY A 79 -7.42 -3.77 12.82
CA GLY A 79 -6.17 -4.30 12.33
C GLY A 79 -5.15 -3.21 12.05
N THR A 80 -3.95 -3.68 11.79
CA THR A 80 -2.83 -2.86 11.40
C THR A 80 -2.19 -3.44 10.16
N ASN A 81 -1.60 -2.58 9.35
CA ASN A 81 -0.77 -2.98 8.23
C ASN A 81 0.49 -2.14 8.22
N THR A 82 1.63 -2.81 8.16
CA THR A 82 2.93 -2.16 7.93
C THR A 82 3.42 -2.54 6.56
N ASP A 83 3.58 -1.56 5.68
CA ASP A 83 4.19 -1.76 4.36
C ASP A 83 5.59 -1.16 4.35
N THR A 84 6.58 -1.92 3.92
CA THR A 84 7.93 -1.44 3.63
C THR A 84 8.13 -1.48 2.13
N VAL A 85 8.45 -0.32 1.55
CA VAL A 85 8.59 -0.11 0.11
C VAL A 85 10.02 0.36 -0.19
N TYR A 86 10.69 -0.32 -1.11
CA TYR A 86 12.05 0.02 -1.53
C TYR A 86 12.34 -0.47 -2.95
N LEU A 87 13.25 0.21 -3.63
CA LEU A 87 13.79 -0.23 -4.92
C LEU A 87 14.86 -1.31 -4.68
N ALA A 88 14.65 -2.50 -5.22
CA ALA A 88 15.62 -3.59 -5.18
C ALA A 88 16.54 -3.63 -6.41
N GLY A 89 16.22 -2.82 -7.42
CA GLY A 89 16.99 -2.56 -8.61
C GLY A 89 16.40 -1.36 -9.38
N PRO A 90 17.00 -0.95 -10.51
CA PRO A 90 16.57 0.23 -11.26
C PRO A 90 15.07 0.25 -11.64
N ASP A 91 14.52 -0.94 -11.91
CA ASP A 91 13.15 -1.13 -12.39
C ASP A 91 12.34 -2.13 -11.56
N GLU A 92 12.80 -2.44 -10.34
CA GLU A 92 12.18 -3.43 -9.46
C GLU A 92 11.84 -2.82 -8.10
N LEU A 93 10.55 -2.76 -7.79
CA LEU A 93 10.02 -2.25 -6.53
C LEU A 93 9.52 -3.40 -5.68
N HIS A 94 10.02 -3.49 -4.46
CA HIS A 94 9.54 -4.44 -3.45
C HIS A 94 8.60 -3.77 -2.48
N VAL A 95 7.50 -4.46 -2.19
CA VAL A 95 6.55 -4.09 -1.14
C VAL A 95 6.40 -5.29 -0.20
N CYS A 96 6.99 -5.17 0.99
CA CYS A 96 6.86 -6.15 2.06
C CYS A 96 5.78 -5.67 3.03
N SER A 97 4.74 -6.48 3.23
CA SER A 97 3.62 -6.12 4.09
C SER A 97 3.52 -7.07 5.27
N VAL A 98 3.24 -6.52 6.45
CA VAL A 98 2.84 -7.25 7.65
C VAL A 98 1.44 -6.79 8.04
N LEU A 99 0.45 -7.65 7.81
CA LEU A 99 -0.94 -7.43 8.12
C LEU A 99 -1.31 -8.16 9.41
N GLN A 100 -1.84 -7.45 10.39
CA GLN A 100 -2.37 -8.03 11.62
C GLN A 100 -3.85 -7.72 11.77
N VAL A 101 -4.66 -8.75 12.04
CA VAL A 101 -6.10 -8.62 12.33
C VAL A 101 -6.44 -9.59 13.47
N GLY A 102 -6.77 -9.05 14.64
CA GLY A 102 -6.85 -9.84 15.87
C GLY A 102 -5.53 -10.57 16.16
N ASP A 103 -5.62 -11.88 16.44
CA ASP A 103 -4.46 -12.74 16.72
C ASP A 103 -3.79 -13.32 15.46
N ARG A 104 -4.21 -12.89 14.27
CA ARG A 104 -3.70 -13.39 13.00
C ARG A 104 -2.75 -12.40 12.37
N THR A 105 -1.58 -12.89 11.98
CA THR A 105 -0.58 -12.14 11.25
C THR A 105 -0.31 -12.80 9.90
N VAL A 106 -0.23 -12.00 8.84
CA VAL A 106 0.13 -12.43 7.50
C VAL A 106 1.24 -11.53 6.99
N THR A 107 2.31 -12.15 6.51
CA THR A 107 3.41 -11.46 5.83
C THR A 107 3.35 -11.74 4.34
N THR A 108 3.50 -10.70 3.52
CA THR A 108 3.56 -10.85 2.06
C THR A 108 4.70 -10.04 1.47
N ARG A 109 5.22 -10.50 0.33
CA ARG A 109 6.15 -9.74 -0.50
C ARG A 109 5.57 -9.65 -1.90
N SER A 110 5.35 -8.43 -2.37
CA SER A 110 4.94 -8.13 -3.73
C SER A 110 6.11 -7.53 -4.49
N ILE A 111 6.36 -8.04 -5.69
CA ILE A 111 7.42 -7.55 -6.59
C ILE A 111 6.74 -6.90 -7.78
N TYR A 112 7.09 -5.64 -8.03
CA TYR A 112 6.57 -4.85 -9.14
C TYR A 112 7.70 -4.48 -10.08
N LYS A 113 7.44 -4.62 -11.39
CA LYS A 113 8.38 -4.17 -12.44
C LYS A 113 7.90 -2.86 -13.06
N ARG A 114 8.85 -1.99 -13.41
CA ARG A 114 8.57 -0.76 -14.16
C ARG A 114 7.91 -1.06 -15.49
N GLN A 115 6.78 -0.44 -15.79
CA GLN A 115 6.34 -0.27 -17.17
C GLN A 115 6.45 1.19 -17.57
N ILE A 116 7.04 1.42 -18.74
CA ILE A 116 7.38 2.74 -19.28
C ILE A 116 6.13 3.52 -19.76
N ASN A 117 4.93 2.93 -19.66
CA ASN A 117 3.65 3.59 -19.93
C ASN A 117 2.79 3.87 -18.66
N GLY A 118 3.44 4.10 -17.51
CA GLY A 118 2.79 4.73 -16.34
C GLY A 118 2.08 3.80 -15.35
N LEU A 119 2.20 2.47 -15.47
CA LEU A 119 1.63 1.49 -14.54
C LEU A 119 2.65 0.39 -14.23
N LEU A 120 2.94 0.09 -12.96
CA LEU A 120 3.79 -1.06 -12.61
C LEU A 120 2.94 -2.34 -12.58
N THR A 121 3.42 -3.49 -13.06
CA THR A 121 2.67 -4.76 -12.94
C THR A 121 3.22 -5.66 -11.83
N ALA A 122 2.33 -6.30 -11.08
CA ALA A 122 2.69 -7.24 -10.02
C ALA A 122 2.97 -8.65 -10.59
N SER A 123 4.04 -9.30 -10.13
CA SER A 123 4.24 -10.75 -10.28
C SER A 123 4.06 -11.43 -8.91
N ALA A 124 3.26 -12.50 -8.91
CA ALA A 124 2.87 -13.28 -7.72
C ALA A 124 3.80 -14.45 -7.43
#